data_AF-A0A0W1DPB9-F1
#
_entry.id   AF-A0A0W1DPB9-F1
#
_cell.length_a   1.000
_cell.length_b   1.000
_cell.length_c   1.000
_cell.angle_alpha   90.00
_cell.angle_beta   90.00
_cell.angle_gamma   90.00
#
_symmetry.space_group_name_H-M   'P 1'
#
loop_
_entity.id
_entity.type
_entity.pdbx_description
1 polymer ?
#
loop_
_entity_poly.entity_id
_entity_poly.type
_entity_poly.pdbx_seq_one_letter_code
_entity_poly.pdbx_strand_id
1 'polypeptide(L)'
;MRVEIRALLPLDVLALDRLPNVEGQFGIYEPIKNIAHGLELQAMGPAWTAVGEDGTILCCAGFGQVFADVQASAWALFSREFATSARAQAAVMRFMRDRIAEGPWRRIEALCRDAYPAEGRWLGRVGFSRVALLRAWGPHSEDYWLFERVN
;
A
#
# COMPACT_ATOMS: atom_id res chain seq x y z
N MET A 1 -2.39 21.35 -7.06
CA MET A 1 -1.56 20.14 -6.93
C MET A 1 -1.94 19.13 -8.01
N ARG A 2 -1.13 19.05 -9.07
CA ARG A 2 -1.15 17.88 -9.96
C ARG A 2 -0.49 16.68 -9.26
N VAL A 3 -0.91 15.48 -9.63
CA VAL A 3 -0.30 14.23 -9.14
C VAL A 3 0.07 13.41 -10.36
N GLU A 4 1.36 13.12 -10.47
CA GLU A 4 1.89 12.17 -11.43
C GLU A 4 1.93 10.79 -10.76
N ILE A 5 1.54 9.74 -11.49
CA ILE A 5 1.71 8.36 -11.01
C ILE A 5 2.59 7.63 -12.02
N ARG A 6 3.72 7.11 -11.55
CA ARG A 6 4.72 6.42 -12.36
C ARG A 6 5.14 5.10 -11.72
N ALA A 7 5.90 4.29 -12.45
CA ALA A 7 6.50 3.08 -11.88
C ALA A 7 7.35 3.43 -10.64
N LEU A 8 7.31 2.54 -9.64
CA LEU A 8 8.08 2.68 -8.40
C LEU A 8 9.57 2.73 -8.73
N LEU A 9 10.26 3.78 -8.25
CA LEU A 9 11.71 3.74 -8.09
C LEU A 9 12.03 3.34 -6.65
N PRO A 10 13.00 2.44 -6.40
CA PRO A 10 13.36 2.05 -5.03
C PRO A 10 13.72 3.24 -4.12
N LEU A 11 14.28 4.30 -4.69
CA LEU A 11 14.60 5.53 -3.96
C LEU A 11 13.36 6.32 -3.50
N ASP A 12 12.20 6.12 -4.12
CA ASP A 12 10.96 6.79 -3.70
C ASP A 12 10.49 6.28 -2.34
N VAL A 13 10.73 5.00 -2.02
CA VAL A 13 10.43 4.40 -0.71
C VAL A 13 11.28 5.04 0.38
N LEU A 14 12.54 5.35 0.07
CA LEU A 14 13.42 6.09 0.96
C LEU A 14 12.97 7.56 1.12
N ALA A 15 12.46 8.15 0.05
CA ALA A 15 12.09 9.57 -0.03
C ALA A 15 10.66 9.91 0.45
N LEU A 16 9.79 8.92 0.73
CA LEU A 16 8.40 9.08 1.20
C LEU A 16 8.24 9.77 2.59
N ASP A 17 9.31 10.38 3.08
CA ASP A 17 9.40 11.20 4.27
C ASP A 17 9.12 10.50 5.61
N ARG A 18 9.85 10.98 6.61
CA ARG A 18 10.14 10.31 7.89
C ARG A 18 8.94 10.37 8.85
N LEU A 19 7.91 9.56 8.60
CA LEU A 19 6.94 9.22 9.64
C LEU A 19 7.60 8.29 10.68
N PRO A 20 7.53 8.60 12.00
CA PRO A 20 7.97 7.68 13.04
C PRO A 20 7.14 6.38 13.08
N ASN A 21 5.98 6.35 12.39
CA ASN A 21 5.00 5.27 12.46
C ASN A 21 4.64 4.67 11.09
N VAL A 22 5.51 4.77 10.08
CA VAL A 22 5.40 3.87 8.90
C VAL A 22 6.00 2.56 9.35
N GLU A 23 5.15 1.68 9.87
CA GLU A 23 5.50 0.34 10.32
C GLU A 23 5.27 -0.64 9.15
N GLY A 24 6.21 -1.57 8.92
CA GLY A 24 6.23 -2.43 7.73
C GLY A 24 4.92 -3.16 7.43
N GLN A 25 4.70 -3.48 6.16
CA GLN A 25 3.61 -4.36 5.70
C GLN A 25 4.17 -5.75 5.35
N PHE A 26 3.31 -6.78 5.41
CA PHE A 26 3.63 -8.20 5.22
C PHE A 26 4.29 -8.95 6.38
N GLY A 27 4.13 -8.49 7.63
CA GLY A 27 4.70 -9.18 8.79
C GLY A 27 6.22 -9.06 8.90
N ILE A 28 6.86 -8.30 8.01
CA ILE A 28 8.26 -7.89 8.09
C ILE A 28 8.28 -6.60 8.91
N TYR A 29 8.74 -6.71 10.16
CA TYR A 29 8.63 -5.65 11.16
C TYR A 29 9.59 -4.50 10.97
N GLU A 30 10.72 -4.69 10.29
CA GLU A 30 11.61 -3.57 10.12
C GLU A 30 11.06 -2.68 9.01
N PRO A 31 10.70 -1.40 9.29
CA PRO A 31 10.59 -0.43 8.23
C PRO A 31 12.00 -0.24 7.70
N ILE A 32 12.41 -1.13 6.82
CA ILE A 32 13.67 -1.06 6.13
C ILE A 32 13.50 0.11 5.16
N LYS A 33 13.67 1.34 5.67
CA LYS A 33 13.68 2.57 4.87
C LYS A 33 15.03 2.68 4.20
N ASN A 34 15.37 1.67 3.42
CA ASN A 34 16.58 1.64 2.63
C ASN A 34 16.23 1.17 1.23
N ILE A 35 17.22 1.31 0.36
CA ILE A 35 17.06 0.95 -1.04
C ILE A 35 16.72 -0.53 -1.23
N ALA A 36 17.16 -1.43 -0.34
CA ALA A 36 16.88 -2.87 -0.41
C ALA A 36 15.38 -3.14 -0.28
N HIS A 37 14.67 -2.48 0.64
CA HIS A 37 13.22 -2.64 0.72
C HIS A 37 12.50 -2.10 -0.52
N GLY A 38 12.95 -0.97 -1.06
CA GLY A 38 12.42 -0.47 -2.33
C GLY A 38 12.64 -1.45 -3.48
N LEU A 39 13.78 -2.15 -3.50
CA LEU A 39 14.09 -3.21 -4.46
C LEU A 39 13.20 -4.44 -4.25
N GLU A 40 12.99 -4.86 -3.00
CA GLU A 40 12.09 -5.97 -2.65
C GLU A 40 10.65 -5.68 -3.10
N LEU A 41 10.12 -4.50 -2.75
CA LEU A 41 8.78 -4.06 -3.15
C LEU A 41 8.60 -4.04 -4.67
N GLN A 42 9.63 -3.61 -5.41
CA GLN A 42 9.63 -3.64 -6.87
C GLN A 42 9.72 -5.07 -7.43
N ALA A 43 10.47 -5.96 -6.78
CA ALA A 43 10.65 -7.34 -7.22
C ALA A 43 9.41 -8.22 -6.95
N MET A 44 8.62 -7.90 -5.92
CA MET A 44 7.42 -8.67 -5.57
C MET A 44 6.30 -8.56 -6.61
N GLY A 45 6.27 -7.50 -7.41
CA GLY A 45 5.29 -7.33 -8.46
C GLY A 45 5.07 -5.86 -8.86
N PRO A 46 3.98 -5.57 -9.59
CA PRO A 46 3.68 -4.23 -10.08
C PRO A 46 3.56 -3.23 -8.93
N ALA A 47 4.32 -2.14 -9.03
CA ALA A 47 4.38 -1.10 -8.01
C ALA A 47 4.52 0.29 -8.64
N TRP A 48 3.96 1.28 -7.95
CA TRP A 48 3.87 2.65 -8.42
C TRP A 48 4.12 3.67 -7.32
N THR A 49 4.51 4.86 -7.77
CA THR A 49 4.72 6.04 -6.93
C THR A 49 3.86 7.18 -7.43
N ALA A 50 3.13 7.81 -6.50
CA ALA A 50 2.45 9.08 -6.70
C ALA A 50 3.37 10.23 -6.27
N VAL A 51 3.59 11.17 -7.18
CA VAL A 51 4.50 12.31 -7.01
C VAL A 51 3.71 13.61 -7.14
N GLY A 52 3.92 14.54 -6.21
CA GLY A 52 3.40 15.90 -6.24
C GLY A 52 4.09 16.75 -7.29
N GLU A 53 3.47 17.89 -7.60
CA GLU A 53 3.97 18.85 -8.60
C GLU A 53 5.35 19.46 -8.23
N ASP A 54 5.67 19.49 -6.95
CA ASP A 54 6.94 19.93 -6.36
C ASP A 54 7.99 18.80 -6.25
N GLY A 55 7.67 17.59 -6.76
CA GLY A 55 8.52 16.42 -6.64
C GLY A 55 8.35 15.64 -5.33
N THR A 56 7.46 16.06 -4.43
CA THR A 56 7.21 15.36 -3.16
C THR A 56 6.63 13.97 -3.42
N ILE A 57 7.21 12.94 -2.81
CA ILE A 57 6.66 11.58 -2.88
C ILE A 57 5.46 11.48 -1.92
N LEU A 58 4.28 11.25 -2.49
CA LEU A 58 3.01 11.24 -1.74
C LEU A 58 2.63 9.83 -1.28
N CYS A 59 2.81 8.84 -2.16
CA CYS A 59 2.38 7.47 -1.91
C CYS A 59 3.21 6.50 -2.75
N CYS A 60 3.58 5.36 -2.18
CA CYS A 60 4.06 4.20 -2.91
C CYS A 60 3.09 3.06 -2.66
N ALA A 61 2.62 2.36 -3.69
CA ALA A 61 1.69 1.25 -3.54
C ALA A 61 1.90 0.21 -4.63
N GLY A 62 1.50 -1.03 -4.36
CA GLY A 62 1.68 -2.10 -5.32
C GLY A 62 1.05 -3.41 -4.88
N PHE A 63 1.37 -4.45 -5.63
CA PHE A 63 0.94 -5.82 -5.39
C PHE A 63 2.16 -6.73 -5.35
N GLY A 64 2.28 -7.53 -4.30
CA GLY A 64 3.22 -8.65 -4.25
C GLY A 64 2.52 -9.94 -4.63
N GLN A 65 3.11 -10.74 -5.51
CA GLN A 65 2.56 -12.05 -5.85
C GLN A 65 2.72 -13.01 -4.66
N VAL A 66 1.62 -13.64 -4.25
CA VAL A 66 1.61 -14.70 -3.23
C VAL A 66 1.62 -16.06 -3.92
N PHE A 67 0.72 -16.24 -4.88
CA PHE A 67 0.68 -17.38 -5.78
C PHE A 67 0.67 -16.84 -7.22
N ALA A 68 1.67 -17.23 -8.01
CA ALA A 68 1.89 -16.74 -9.36
C ALA A 68 0.58 -16.72 -10.16
N ASP A 69 0.23 -15.54 -10.68
CA ASP A 69 -0.96 -15.26 -11.49
C ASP A 69 -2.34 -15.59 -10.88
N VAL A 70 -2.41 -16.00 -9.61
CA VAL A 70 -3.65 -16.40 -8.94
C VAL A 70 -4.00 -15.47 -7.79
N GLN A 71 -3.03 -15.15 -6.94
CA GLN A 71 -3.25 -14.37 -5.72
C GLN A 71 -2.13 -13.37 -5.51
N ALA A 72 -2.52 -12.16 -5.13
CA ALA A 72 -1.60 -11.12 -4.72
C ALA A 72 -1.94 -10.57 -3.35
N SER A 73 -0.98 -9.89 -2.75
CA SER A 73 -1.14 -9.11 -1.54
C SER A 73 -0.81 -7.65 -1.85
N ALA A 74 -1.77 -6.77 -1.59
CA ALA A 74 -1.64 -5.34 -1.82
C ALA A 74 -0.92 -4.67 -0.65
N TRP A 75 -0.10 -3.68 -0.98
CA TRP A 75 0.61 -2.84 -0.02
C TRP A 75 0.54 -1.38 -0.42
N ALA A 76 0.67 -0.51 0.58
CA ALA A 76 0.75 0.93 0.39
C ALA A 76 1.50 1.60 1.54
N LEU A 77 2.31 2.59 1.19
CA LEU A 77 3.00 3.51 2.07
C LEU A 77 2.53 4.92 1.74
N PHE A 78 2.16 5.70 2.75
CA PHE A 78 1.60 7.05 2.56
C PHE A 78 2.44 8.10 3.28
N SER A 79 2.67 9.25 2.62
CA SER A 79 3.27 10.43 3.25
C SER A 79 2.23 11.21 4.08
N ARG A 80 2.67 12.16 4.90
CA ARG A 80 1.75 13.07 5.64
C ARG A 80 0.94 13.94 4.70
N GLU A 81 1.58 14.43 3.64
CA GLU A 81 1.00 15.31 2.62
C GLU A 81 -0.11 14.58 1.84
N PHE A 82 0.04 13.27 1.64
CA PHE A 82 -1.04 12.47 1.07
C PHE A 82 -2.27 12.44 1.98
N ALA A 83 -2.09 12.30 3.30
CA ALA A 83 -3.19 12.26 4.25
C ALA A 83 -3.98 13.57 4.32
N THR A 84 -3.37 14.71 4.00
CA THR A 84 -4.02 16.03 4.01
C THR A 84 -4.55 16.46 2.63
N SER A 85 -4.13 15.80 1.55
CA SER A 85 -4.52 16.17 0.19
C SER A 85 -5.65 15.29 -0.38
N ALA A 86 -6.88 15.76 -0.28
CA ALA A 86 -8.06 15.07 -0.85
C ALA A 86 -7.91 14.80 -2.37
N ARG A 87 -7.26 15.72 -3.10
CA ARG A 87 -7.01 15.57 -4.53
C ARG A 87 -6.03 14.44 -4.82
N ALA A 88 -4.96 14.31 -4.03
CA ALA A 88 -4.01 13.19 -4.17
C ALA A 88 -4.68 11.86 -3.84
N GLN A 89 -5.44 11.81 -2.75
CA GLN A 89 -6.20 10.61 -2.37
C GLN A 89 -7.15 10.20 -3.49
N ALA A 90 -7.90 11.13 -4.08
CA ALA A 90 -8.81 10.83 -5.18
C ALA A 90 -8.08 10.30 -6.43
N ALA A 91 -6.93 10.87 -6.79
CA ALA A 91 -6.13 10.42 -7.92
C ALA A 91 -5.60 8.99 -7.71
N VAL A 92 -4.99 8.73 -6.55
CA VAL A 92 -4.43 7.42 -6.21
C VAL A 92 -5.53 6.37 -6.04
N MET A 93 -6.64 6.68 -5.37
CA MET A 93 -7.76 5.74 -5.22
C MET A 93 -8.34 5.32 -6.58
N ARG A 94 -8.50 6.27 -7.52
CA ARG A 94 -8.95 5.94 -8.88
C ARG A 94 -7.96 5.00 -9.56
N PHE A 95 -6.68 5.38 -9.56
CA PHE A 95 -5.62 4.57 -10.16
C PHE A 95 -5.57 3.16 -9.59
N MET A 96 -5.64 3.00 -8.26
CA MET A 96 -5.59 1.69 -7.62
C MET A 96 -6.83 0.85 -7.93
N ARG A 97 -8.03 1.44 -8.01
CA ARG A 97 -9.23 0.71 -8.46
C ARG A 97 -9.04 0.15 -9.86
N ASP A 98 -8.48 0.95 -10.77
CA ASP A 98 -8.23 0.50 -12.15
C ASP A 98 -7.22 -0.66 -12.16
N ARG A 99 -6.11 -0.57 -11.39
CA ARG A 99 -5.12 -1.66 -11.31
C ARG A 99 -5.66 -2.93 -10.64
N ILE A 100 -6.53 -2.79 -9.63
CA ILE A 100 -7.23 -3.92 -9.01
C ILE A 100 -8.14 -4.60 -10.05
N ALA A 101 -8.93 -3.80 -10.79
CA ALA A 101 -9.84 -4.28 -11.82
C ALA A 101 -9.12 -5.04 -12.95
N GLU A 102 -8.00 -4.49 -13.43
CA GLU A 102 -7.20 -5.03 -14.53
C GLU A 102 -6.26 -6.17 -14.12
N GLY A 103 -5.96 -6.31 -12.82
CA GLY A 103 -5.04 -7.32 -12.31
C GLY A 103 -5.50 -8.74 -12.61
N PRO A 104 -4.59 -9.67 -12.95
CA PRO A 104 -4.94 -11.05 -13.32
C PRO A 104 -5.40 -11.90 -12.12
N TRP A 105 -5.24 -11.39 -10.90
CA TRP A 105 -5.45 -12.15 -9.68
C TRP A 105 -6.93 -12.37 -9.38
N ARG A 106 -7.28 -13.62 -9.06
CA ARG A 106 -8.60 -14.01 -8.56
C ARG A 106 -8.87 -13.44 -7.18
N ARG A 107 -7.80 -13.31 -6.39
CA ARG A 107 -7.86 -12.78 -5.02
C ARG A 107 -6.72 -11.80 -4.80
N ILE A 108 -7.05 -10.65 -4.22
CA ILE A 108 -6.08 -9.71 -3.69
C ILE A 108 -6.36 -9.54 -2.22
N GLU A 109 -5.36 -9.74 -1.37
CA GLU A 109 -5.47 -9.53 0.07
C GLU A 109 -4.79 -8.24 0.48
N ALA A 110 -5.20 -7.67 1.60
CA ALA A 110 -4.52 -6.55 2.22
C ALA A 110 -4.68 -6.65 3.73
N LEU A 111 -3.69 -6.16 4.46
CA LEU A 111 -3.67 -6.17 5.92
C LEU A 111 -3.57 -4.74 6.42
N CYS A 112 -4.42 -4.40 7.39
CA CYS A 112 -4.37 -3.12 8.10
C CYS A 112 -4.34 -3.37 9.60
N ARG A 113 -3.61 -2.54 10.32
CA ARG A 113 -3.60 -2.57 11.79
C ARG A 113 -4.98 -2.15 12.32
N ASP A 114 -5.49 -2.83 13.35
CA ASP A 114 -6.76 -2.46 13.99
C ASP A 114 -6.70 -1.05 14.59
N ALA A 115 -5.55 -0.68 15.16
CA ALA A 115 -5.29 0.64 15.74
C ALA A 115 -5.38 1.81 14.72
N TYR A 116 -5.38 1.52 13.41
CA TYR A 116 -5.38 2.52 12.34
C TYR A 116 -6.57 2.35 11.39
N PRO A 117 -7.81 2.60 11.85
CA PRO A 117 -9.04 2.36 11.06
C PRO A 117 -9.14 3.21 9.78
N ALA A 118 -8.31 4.25 9.64
CA ALA A 118 -8.22 5.03 8.41
C ALA A 118 -7.73 4.20 7.23
N GLU A 119 -6.80 3.27 7.44
CA GLU A 119 -6.28 2.36 6.41
C GLU A 119 -7.40 1.45 5.89
N GLY A 120 -8.16 0.84 6.80
CA GLY A 120 -9.31 0.00 6.44
C GLY A 120 -10.41 0.77 5.70
N ARG A 121 -10.68 2.04 6.07
CA ARG A 121 -11.60 2.90 5.31
C ARG A 121 -11.09 3.19 3.90
N TRP A 122 -9.78 3.38 3.75
CA TRP A 122 -9.15 3.60 2.45
C TRP A 122 -9.25 2.34 1.58
N LEU A 123 -8.94 1.16 2.12
CA LEU A 123 -9.12 -0.13 1.44
C LEU A 123 -10.56 -0.35 0.95
N GLY A 124 -11.55 -0.06 1.80
CA GLY A 124 -12.95 -0.12 1.40
C GLY A 124 -13.29 0.77 0.20
N ARG A 125 -12.70 1.97 0.12
CA ARG A 125 -12.91 2.91 -1.00
C ARG A 125 -12.21 2.50 -2.30
N VAL A 126 -11.19 1.64 -2.21
CA VAL A 126 -10.52 1.06 -3.39
C VAL A 126 -11.05 -0.33 -3.76
N GLY A 127 -12.10 -0.80 -3.08
CA GLY A 127 -12.89 -1.96 -3.51
C GLY A 127 -12.64 -3.26 -2.71
N PHE A 128 -11.92 -3.19 -1.59
CA PHE A 128 -11.77 -4.34 -0.71
C PHE A 128 -12.92 -4.46 0.28
N SER A 129 -13.24 -5.70 0.64
CA SER A 129 -14.16 -6.05 1.72
C SER A 129 -13.38 -6.54 2.94
N ARG A 130 -13.83 -6.18 4.14
CA ARG A 130 -13.23 -6.65 5.40
C ARG A 130 -13.67 -8.07 5.69
N VAL A 131 -12.73 -8.95 6.07
CA VAL A 131 -12.94 -10.40 6.16
C VAL A 131 -12.88 -10.89 7.60
N ALA A 132 -11.75 -10.65 8.26
CA ALA A 132 -11.46 -11.26 9.56
C ALA A 132 -10.54 -10.37 10.41
N LEU A 133 -10.71 -10.45 11.72
CA LEU A 133 -9.75 -9.94 12.69
C LEU A 133 -8.71 -11.03 12.96
N LEU A 134 -7.44 -10.71 12.71
CA LEU A 134 -6.28 -11.51 13.04
C LEU A 134 -5.72 -11.02 14.38
N ARG A 135 -6.01 -11.76 15.44
CA ARG A 135 -5.56 -11.41 16.80
C ARG A 135 -4.09 -11.74 16.98
N ALA A 136 -3.36 -10.85 17.66
CA ALA A 136 -1.93 -11.02 17.97
C ALA A 136 -1.09 -11.44 16.75
N TRP A 137 -1.44 -10.92 15.57
CA TRP A 137 -0.83 -11.31 14.30
C TRP A 137 0.43 -10.49 14.01
N GLY A 138 0.41 -9.23 14.42
CA GLY A 138 1.50 -8.32 14.17
C GLY A 138 2.79 -8.68 14.88
N PRO A 139 3.91 -8.06 14.47
CA PRO A 139 5.22 -8.29 15.08
C PRO A 139 5.33 -7.87 16.55
N HIS A 140 4.44 -7.02 17.04
CA HIS A 140 4.30 -6.68 18.45
C HIS A 140 3.09 -7.37 19.10
N SER A 141 2.59 -8.44 18.47
CA SER A 141 1.34 -9.10 18.84
C SER A 141 0.14 -8.13 18.81
N GLU A 142 0.16 -7.15 17.91
CA GLU A 142 -0.97 -6.27 17.66
C GLU A 142 -2.00 -6.92 16.71
N ASP A 143 -3.25 -6.47 16.80
CA ASP A 143 -4.35 -6.99 16.00
C ASP A 143 -4.39 -6.35 14.60
N TYR A 144 -4.71 -7.17 13.60
CA TYR A 144 -4.85 -6.74 12.20
C TYR A 144 -6.21 -7.14 11.65
N TRP A 145 -6.71 -6.36 10.69
CA TRP A 145 -7.81 -6.76 9.84
C TRP A 145 -7.29 -7.28 8.51
N LEU A 146 -7.76 -8.47 8.13
CA LEU A 146 -7.67 -8.97 6.77
C LEU A 146 -8.78 -8.36 5.93
N PHE A 147 -8.37 -7.84 4.78
CA PHE A 147 -9.23 -7.39 3.71
C PHE A 147 -8.99 -8.22 2.46
N GLU A 148 -10.00 -8.35 1.63
CA GLU A 148 -9.90 -9.03 0.35
C GLU A 148 -10.66 -8.30 -0.75
N ARG A 149 -10.20 -8.50 -1.97
CA ARG A 149 -11.00 -8.37 -3.17
C ARG A 149 -10.96 -9.71 -3.89
N VAL A 150 -12.13 -10.27 -4.17
CA VAL A 150 -12.29 -11.47 -5.00
C VAL A 150 -12.94 -11.07 -6.33
N ASN A 151 -12.43 -11.62 -7.42
CA ASN A 151 -12.87 -11.40 -8.80
C ASN A 151 -13.74 -12.54 -9.31
#